data_AF-A0A402ADK2-F1
#
_entry.id   AF-A0A402ADK2-F1
#
_cell.length_a   1.000
_cell.length_b   1.000
_cell.length_c   1.000
_cell.angle_alpha   90.00
_cell.angle_beta   90.00
_cell.angle_gamma   90.00
#
_symmetry.space_group_name_H-M   'P 1'
#
loop_
_entity.id
_entity.type
_entity.pdbx_description
1 polymer ?
#
loop_
_entity_poly.entity_id
_entity_poly.type
_entity_poly.pdbx_seq_one_letter_code
_entity_poly.pdbx_strand_id
1 'polypeptide(L)'
;MVNDMQQILDDNVNNANSGGTVSISLGAAESEMSQQDMRAIDQSIRQLTQVEHMNVFVASGDCGAFTSQNYGDLSVSFPASDPSSVAVGGTVLQIDQGQNRASETAWSDGSNQGSCKNRWGTGGGLSRVFSEPSWQNQAGVKNNLSNGKRQIPDVSAVAYGLAVYYQGQWGAVGAPARHHPSGQLEWP
;
A
#
# COMPACT_ATOMS: atom_id res chain seq x y z
N MET A 1 3.72 -8.08 -12.45
CA MET A 1 4.31 -8.13 -11.11
C MET A 1 5.45 -9.14 -10.98
N VAL A 2 5.23 -10.46 -11.19
CA VAL A 2 6.32 -11.45 -11.05
C VAL A 2 7.53 -11.13 -11.96
N ASN A 3 7.28 -10.88 -13.24
CA ASN A 3 8.35 -10.52 -14.18
C ASN A 3 9.03 -9.18 -13.80
N ASP A 4 8.28 -8.22 -13.29
CA ASP A 4 8.81 -6.90 -12.90
C ASP A 4 9.71 -7.02 -11.66
N MET A 5 9.35 -7.86 -10.69
CA MET A 5 10.19 -8.14 -9.52
C MET A 5 11.48 -8.88 -9.91
N GLN A 6 11.39 -9.82 -10.86
CA GLN A 6 12.59 -10.47 -11.40
C GLN A 6 13.49 -9.46 -12.10
N GLN A 7 12.93 -8.54 -12.87
CA GLN A 7 13.71 -7.47 -13.51
C GLN A 7 14.41 -6.58 -12.48
N ILE A 8 13.74 -6.21 -11.39
CA ILE A 8 14.37 -5.43 -10.30
C ILE A 8 15.56 -6.19 -9.69
N LEU A 9 15.42 -7.50 -9.47
CA LEU A 9 16.50 -8.35 -8.97
C LEU A 9 17.68 -8.39 -9.95
N ASP A 10 17.40 -8.60 -11.23
CA ASP A 10 18.43 -8.66 -12.28
C ASP A 10 19.17 -7.32 -12.41
N ASP A 11 18.44 -6.20 -12.35
CA ASP A 11 19.02 -4.85 -12.39
C ASP A 11 19.86 -4.56 -11.13
N ASN A 12 19.43 -5.04 -9.96
CA ASN A 12 20.16 -4.89 -8.70
C ASN A 12 21.50 -5.63 -8.75
N VAL A 13 21.49 -6.90 -9.16
CA VAL A 13 22.70 -7.74 -9.23
C VAL A 13 23.71 -7.20 -10.25
N ASN A 14 23.23 -6.65 -11.37
CA ASN A 14 24.09 -6.19 -12.46
C ASN A 14 24.58 -4.74 -12.32
N ASN A 15 24.20 -4.02 -11.25
CA ASN A 15 24.56 -2.62 -11.06
C ASN A 15 25.30 -2.38 -9.74
N ALA A 16 26.56 -1.93 -9.80
CA ALA A 16 27.40 -1.68 -8.62
C ALA A 16 26.91 -0.51 -7.72
N ASN A 17 25.87 0.22 -8.13
CA ASN A 17 25.19 1.26 -7.34
C ASN A 17 23.71 0.91 -7.10
N SER A 18 23.41 -0.37 -6.90
CA SER A 18 22.03 -0.80 -6.74
C SER A 18 21.39 -0.15 -5.51
N GLY A 19 20.20 0.44 -5.70
CA GLY A 19 19.52 1.20 -4.65
C GLY A 19 19.08 0.29 -3.50
N GLY A 20 19.11 0.78 -2.26
CA GLY A 20 18.72 -0.02 -1.09
C GLY A 20 17.20 -0.08 -0.83
N THR A 21 16.35 0.29 -1.80
CA THR A 21 14.90 0.44 -1.60
C THR A 21 14.10 0.19 -2.88
N VAL A 22 12.96 -0.47 -2.73
CA VAL A 22 11.94 -0.71 -3.76
C VAL A 22 10.61 -0.13 -3.27
N SER A 23 9.94 0.66 -4.12
CA SER A 23 8.57 1.14 -3.90
C SER A 23 7.61 0.42 -4.85
N ILE A 24 6.51 -0.11 -4.34
CA ILE A 24 5.50 -0.84 -5.11
C ILE A 24 4.13 -0.22 -4.85
N SER A 25 3.54 0.35 -5.88
CA SER A 25 2.25 1.06 -5.80
C SER A 25 1.12 0.33 -6.51
N LEU A 26 1.26 -0.99 -6.63
CA LEU A 26 0.32 -1.90 -7.28
C LEU A 26 -0.08 -3.02 -6.33
N GLY A 27 -1.32 -3.48 -6.44
CA GLY A 27 -1.80 -4.63 -5.69
C GLY A 27 -3.21 -5.04 -6.11
N ALA A 28 -3.64 -6.18 -5.59
CA ALA A 28 -4.98 -6.72 -5.74
C ALA A 28 -5.43 -7.34 -4.43
N ALA A 29 -6.72 -7.66 -4.29
CA ALA A 29 -7.20 -8.35 -3.09
C ALA A 29 -6.50 -9.72 -2.98
N GLU A 30 -5.99 -10.06 -1.80
CA GLU A 30 -5.28 -11.34 -1.63
C GLU A 30 -6.16 -12.56 -1.98
N SER A 31 -7.48 -12.42 -1.84
CA SER A 31 -8.47 -13.46 -2.15
C SER A 31 -8.67 -13.68 -3.66
N GLU A 32 -8.28 -12.71 -4.48
CA GLU A 32 -8.42 -12.77 -5.94
C GLU A 32 -7.15 -13.33 -6.61
N MET A 33 -6.07 -13.50 -5.86
CA MET A 33 -4.80 -13.99 -6.37
C MET A 33 -4.68 -15.50 -6.26
N SER A 34 -4.08 -16.12 -7.27
CA SER A 34 -3.79 -17.55 -7.22
C SER A 34 -2.69 -17.81 -6.18
N GLN A 35 -2.75 -18.96 -5.51
CA GLN A 35 -1.69 -19.33 -4.55
C GLN A 35 -0.31 -19.45 -5.22
N GLN A 36 -0.27 -19.75 -6.51
CA GLN A 36 0.99 -19.83 -7.25
C GLN A 36 1.60 -18.43 -7.43
N ASP A 37 0.79 -17.44 -7.82
CA ASP A 37 1.26 -16.06 -7.99
C ASP A 37 1.68 -15.46 -6.65
N MET A 38 0.89 -15.69 -5.59
CA MET A 38 1.25 -15.22 -4.25
C MET A 38 2.59 -15.80 -3.78
N ARG A 39 2.83 -17.10 -3.99
CA ARG A 39 4.13 -17.73 -3.64
C ARG A 39 5.28 -17.17 -4.47
N ALA A 40 5.10 -16.97 -5.76
CA ALA A 40 6.14 -16.43 -6.63
C ALA A 40 6.52 -14.98 -6.24
N ILE A 41 5.52 -14.18 -5.91
CA ILE A 41 5.72 -12.80 -5.45
C ILE A 41 6.36 -12.77 -4.05
N ASP A 42 5.89 -13.57 -3.09
CA ASP A 42 6.50 -13.69 -1.75
C ASP A 42 7.97 -14.13 -1.84
N GLN A 43 8.28 -15.11 -2.70
CA GLN A 43 9.66 -15.52 -2.93
C GLN A 43 10.51 -14.37 -3.48
N SER A 44 9.98 -13.56 -4.39
CA SER A 44 10.70 -12.43 -4.97
C SER A 44 10.94 -11.31 -3.94
N ILE A 45 9.94 -10.99 -3.11
CA ILE A 45 10.08 -10.01 -2.02
C ILE A 45 11.07 -10.49 -0.96
N ARG A 46 11.05 -11.79 -0.63
CA ARG A 46 12.05 -12.38 0.27
C ARG A 46 13.46 -12.31 -0.30
N GLN A 47 13.63 -12.54 -1.60
CA GLN A 47 14.93 -12.38 -2.25
C GLN A 47 15.43 -10.93 -2.13
N LEU A 48 14.58 -9.95 -2.47
CA LEU A 48 14.90 -8.52 -2.36
C LEU A 48 15.29 -8.12 -0.94
N THR A 49 14.55 -8.61 0.07
CA THR A 49 14.76 -8.19 1.47
C THR A 49 15.83 -8.98 2.21
N GLN A 50 15.89 -10.30 2.04
CA GLN A 50 16.74 -11.19 2.84
C GLN A 50 18.10 -11.45 2.18
N VAL A 51 18.18 -11.38 0.85
CA VAL A 51 19.42 -11.63 0.12
C VAL A 51 20.04 -10.34 -0.40
N GLU A 52 19.23 -9.49 -1.05
CA GLU A 52 19.72 -8.22 -1.59
C GLU A 52 19.73 -7.09 -0.55
N HIS A 53 19.19 -7.34 0.66
CA HIS A 53 19.12 -6.38 1.77
C HIS A 53 18.45 -5.04 1.43
N MET A 54 17.48 -5.07 0.51
CA MET A 54 16.68 -3.91 0.13
C MET A 54 15.47 -3.76 1.04
N ASN A 55 15.03 -2.51 1.24
CA ASN A 55 13.75 -2.23 1.88
C ASN A 55 12.64 -2.23 0.83
N VAL A 56 11.58 -3.03 1.00
CA VAL A 56 10.45 -3.07 0.07
C VAL A 56 9.24 -2.41 0.72
N PHE A 57 8.80 -1.28 0.16
CA PHE A 57 7.59 -0.57 0.59
C PHE A 57 6.45 -0.85 -0.39
N VAL A 58 5.26 -1.15 0.12
CA VAL A 58 4.08 -1.45 -0.70
C VAL A 58 2.88 -0.62 -0.27
N ALA A 59 2.21 0.05 -1.19
CA ALA A 59 0.96 0.76 -0.89
C ALA A 59 -0.12 -0.21 -0.39
N SER A 60 -0.77 0.11 0.73
CA SER A 60 -1.77 -0.78 1.35
C SER A 60 -3.10 -0.87 0.60
N GLY A 61 -3.33 0.03 -0.36
CA GLY A 61 -4.53 0.13 -1.19
C GLY A 61 -5.32 1.42 -0.95
N ASP A 62 -6.31 1.64 -1.81
CA ASP A 62 -7.15 2.85 -1.89
C ASP A 62 -8.67 2.56 -1.83
N CYS A 63 -9.01 1.32 -1.47
CA CYS A 63 -10.37 0.80 -1.31
C CYS A 63 -10.80 0.60 0.16
N GLY A 64 -10.14 1.26 1.11
CA GLY A 64 -10.46 1.10 2.53
C GLY A 64 -10.23 -0.34 3.00
N ALA A 65 -11.14 -0.85 3.84
CA ALA A 65 -11.10 -2.24 4.32
C ALA A 65 -11.63 -3.28 3.29
N PHE A 66 -11.91 -2.86 2.06
CA PHE A 66 -12.63 -3.65 1.04
C PHE A 66 -11.84 -3.71 -0.27
N THR A 67 -10.61 -4.22 -0.23
CA THR A 67 -9.73 -4.31 -1.41
C THR A 67 -10.38 -5.08 -2.57
N SER A 68 -11.20 -6.10 -2.30
CA SER A 68 -12.00 -6.85 -3.29
C SER A 68 -13.11 -6.03 -3.94
N GLN A 69 -13.26 -4.76 -3.55
CA GLN A 69 -14.31 -3.84 -4.01
C GLN A 69 -15.74 -4.32 -3.70
N ASN A 70 -15.87 -5.38 -2.91
CA ASN A 70 -17.12 -5.92 -2.43
C ASN A 70 -17.39 -5.46 -1.00
N TYR A 71 -18.36 -4.56 -0.84
CA TYR A 71 -18.65 -3.97 0.47
C TYR A 71 -19.15 -5.02 1.47
N GLY A 72 -18.56 -4.99 2.66
CA GLY A 72 -18.81 -5.98 3.72
C GLY A 72 -17.88 -7.19 3.70
N ASP A 73 -17.12 -7.41 2.61
CA ASP A 73 -16.05 -8.40 2.57
C ASP A 73 -14.71 -7.75 2.95
N LEU A 74 -14.31 -7.92 4.21
CA LEU A 74 -13.04 -7.43 4.72
C LEU A 74 -11.89 -8.13 4.00
N SER A 75 -11.09 -7.34 3.28
CA SER A 75 -10.02 -7.82 2.42
C SER A 75 -8.85 -6.83 2.35
N VAL A 76 -7.65 -7.39 2.29
CA VAL A 76 -6.38 -6.64 2.24
C VAL A 76 -5.70 -6.78 0.89
N SER A 77 -4.88 -5.80 0.54
CA SER A 77 -4.06 -5.81 -0.68
C SER A 77 -2.84 -6.71 -0.54
N PHE A 78 -2.55 -7.50 -1.57
CA PHE A 78 -1.28 -8.17 -1.79
C PHE A 78 -0.59 -7.51 -3.01
N PRO A 79 0.72 -7.22 -2.95
CA PRO A 79 1.73 -7.73 -2.01
C PRO A 79 1.82 -7.02 -0.66
N ALA A 80 1.00 -5.99 -0.39
CA ALA A 80 1.08 -5.27 0.88
C ALA A 80 0.83 -6.16 2.11
N SER A 81 0.17 -7.32 1.96
CA SER A 81 -0.03 -8.31 3.02
C SER A 81 1.18 -9.22 3.28
N ASP A 82 2.23 -9.15 2.47
CA ASP A 82 3.46 -9.94 2.64
C ASP A 82 4.25 -9.48 3.88
N PRO A 83 4.54 -10.38 4.85
CA PRO A 83 5.32 -10.09 6.06
C PRO A 83 6.75 -9.58 5.82
N SER A 84 7.30 -9.79 4.63
CA SER A 84 8.66 -9.38 4.26
C SER A 84 8.69 -7.97 3.67
N SER A 85 7.52 -7.34 3.47
CA SER A 85 7.39 -5.96 3.00
C SER A 85 6.91 -5.03 4.10
N VAL A 86 7.16 -3.72 3.93
CA VAL A 86 6.59 -2.66 4.76
C VAL A 86 5.39 -2.08 4.04
N ALA A 87 4.20 -2.31 4.58
CA ALA A 87 3.00 -1.77 3.99
C ALA A 87 2.70 -0.35 4.45
N VAL A 88 2.41 0.51 3.48
CA VAL A 88 2.25 1.95 3.66
C VAL A 88 0.79 2.35 3.42
N GLY A 89 0.13 2.79 4.48
CA GLY A 89 -1.21 3.37 4.45
C GLY A 89 -1.21 4.86 4.15
N GLY A 90 -2.41 5.42 4.05
CA GLY A 90 -2.67 6.80 3.68
C GLY A 90 -3.33 7.65 4.76
N THR A 91 -2.86 8.88 4.89
CA THR A 91 -3.42 9.91 5.78
C THR A 91 -3.82 11.17 5.02
N VAL A 92 -4.64 12.00 5.66
CA VAL A 92 -4.87 13.39 5.26
C VAL A 92 -4.17 14.28 6.27
N LEU A 93 -3.13 14.98 5.82
CA LEU A 93 -2.39 15.96 6.62
C LEU A 93 -3.00 17.34 6.44
N GLN A 94 -3.38 17.97 7.54
CA GLN A 94 -3.80 19.37 7.58
C GLN A 94 -2.67 20.23 8.11
N ILE A 95 -2.43 21.35 7.43
CA ILE A 95 -1.39 22.32 7.75
C ILE A 95 -2.05 23.65 8.13
N ASP A 96 -1.55 24.31 9.17
CA ASP A 96 -2.06 25.64 9.57
C ASP A 96 -1.49 26.78 8.71
N GLN A 97 -1.93 28.01 8.97
CA GLN A 97 -1.45 29.20 8.26
C GLN A 97 0.06 29.46 8.44
N GLY A 98 0.66 28.91 9.51
CA GLY A 98 2.09 28.99 9.81
C GLY A 98 2.92 27.87 9.19
N GLN A 99 2.33 27.03 8.33
CA GLN A 99 2.97 25.86 7.71
C GLN A 99 3.34 24.74 8.70
N ASN A 100 2.68 24.69 9.87
CA ASN A 100 2.88 23.60 10.84
C ASN A 100 1.84 22.50 10.67
N ARG A 101 2.22 21.27 11.04
CA ARG A 101 1.28 20.12 11.13
C ARG A 101 0.20 20.41 12.17
N ALA A 102 -1.02 20.62 11.72
CA ALA A 102 -2.18 20.90 12.56
C ALA A 102 -2.91 19.61 12.97
N SER A 103 -3.16 18.72 12.02
CA SER A 103 -3.75 17.40 12.28
C SER A 103 -3.37 16.40 11.20
N GLU A 104 -3.48 15.11 11.51
CA GLU A 104 -3.34 14.05 10.53
C GLU A 104 -4.34 12.94 10.86
N THR A 105 -5.21 12.62 9.90
CA THR A 105 -6.27 11.63 10.07
C THR A 105 -6.17 10.54 9.02
N ALA A 106 -6.78 9.38 9.26
CA ALA A 106 -6.87 8.34 8.24
C ALA A 106 -7.53 8.89 6.97
N TRP A 107 -6.99 8.55 5.80
CA TRP A 107 -7.60 8.91 4.52
C TRP A 107 -8.88 8.11 4.31
N SER A 108 -10.01 8.82 4.18
CA SER A 108 -11.29 8.26 3.79
C SER A 108 -12.13 9.31 3.07
N ASP A 109 -12.60 9.01 1.86
CA ASP A 109 -13.50 9.89 1.08
C ASP A 109 -14.98 9.55 1.33
N GLY A 110 -15.29 8.35 1.83
CA GLY A 110 -16.64 7.94 2.26
C GLY A 110 -17.75 8.04 1.20
N SER A 111 -17.39 8.32 -0.05
CA SER A 111 -18.30 8.96 -1.02
C SER A 111 -19.20 8.00 -1.79
N ASN A 112 -18.99 6.69 -1.66
CA ASN A 112 -19.88 5.65 -2.20
C ASN A 112 -19.56 4.33 -1.50
N GLN A 113 -20.53 3.55 -1.02
CA GLN A 113 -20.29 2.23 -0.40
C GLN A 113 -20.49 1.07 -1.39
N GLY A 114 -20.94 1.32 -2.63
CA GLY A 114 -21.35 0.27 -3.57
C GLY A 114 -20.28 -0.17 -4.59
N SER A 115 -19.23 0.63 -4.82
CA SER A 115 -18.12 0.27 -5.72
C SER A 115 -16.90 1.16 -5.45
N CYS A 116 -15.76 0.55 -5.15
CA CYS A 116 -14.50 1.28 -5.04
C CYS A 116 -14.05 1.76 -6.43
N LYS A 117 -13.58 3.01 -6.52
CA LYS A 117 -12.93 3.57 -7.72
C LYS A 117 -11.58 4.20 -7.34
N ASN A 118 -10.80 3.50 -6.53
CA ASN A 118 -9.44 3.90 -6.13
C ASN A 118 -9.38 5.25 -5.41
N ARG A 119 -10.44 5.58 -4.67
CA ARG A 119 -10.63 6.89 -4.03
C ARG A 119 -11.30 6.80 -2.67
N TRP A 120 -11.47 5.60 -2.12
CA TRP A 120 -12.28 5.42 -0.92
C TRP A 120 -11.52 5.75 0.35
N GLY A 121 -10.23 5.43 0.39
CA GLY A 121 -9.42 5.62 1.57
C GLY A 121 -8.33 4.58 1.71
N THR A 122 -7.49 4.78 2.72
CA THR A 122 -6.36 3.90 3.02
C THR A 122 -6.78 2.45 3.19
N GLY A 123 -6.06 1.55 2.54
CA GLY A 123 -6.15 0.12 2.78
C GLY A 123 -5.68 -0.24 4.18
N GLY A 124 -6.30 -1.26 4.78
CA GLY A 124 -5.94 -1.75 6.10
C GLY A 124 -6.84 -2.89 6.56
N GLY A 125 -6.31 -3.75 7.43
CA GLY A 125 -7.04 -4.92 7.91
C GLY A 125 -6.13 -6.10 8.25
N LEU A 126 -6.71 -7.30 8.20
CA LEU A 126 -6.05 -8.56 8.53
C LEU A 126 -5.94 -9.43 7.29
N SER A 127 -4.75 -9.99 7.04
CA SER A 127 -4.57 -11.02 6.02
C SER A 127 -5.39 -12.27 6.35
N ARG A 128 -5.85 -13.00 5.34
CA ARG A 128 -6.44 -14.33 5.47
C ARG A 128 -5.38 -15.41 5.21
N VAL A 129 -4.36 -15.08 4.43
CA VAL A 129 -3.23 -15.95 4.04
C VAL A 129 -2.11 -15.94 5.07
N PHE A 130 -1.52 -14.78 5.37
CA PHE A 130 -0.30 -14.70 6.17
C PHE A 130 -0.58 -14.66 7.68
N SER A 131 0.13 -15.50 8.44
CA SER A 131 0.11 -15.48 9.90
C SER A 131 0.77 -14.21 10.44
N GLU A 132 0.36 -13.79 11.63
CA GLU A 132 0.97 -12.68 12.36
C GLU A 132 2.48 -12.94 12.55
N PRO A 133 3.35 -12.05 12.06
CA PRO A 133 4.79 -12.18 12.27
C PRO A 133 5.15 -11.99 13.75
N SER A 134 6.25 -12.60 14.20
CA SER A 134 6.68 -12.54 15.60
C SER A 134 6.96 -11.11 16.11
N TRP A 135 7.30 -10.18 15.22
CA TRP A 135 7.50 -8.77 15.56
C TRP A 135 6.18 -8.00 15.71
N GLN A 136 5.08 -8.49 15.15
CA GLN A 136 3.77 -7.82 15.15
C GLN A 136 2.93 -8.16 16.40
N ASN A 137 3.57 -8.22 17.58
CA ASN A 137 2.95 -8.73 18.81
C ASN A 137 2.97 -7.77 19.99
N GLN A 138 3.39 -6.52 19.78
CA GLN A 138 3.53 -5.53 20.84
C GLN A 138 2.22 -4.84 21.22
N ALA A 139 2.19 -4.26 22.41
CA ALA A 139 1.07 -3.44 22.89
C ALA A 139 0.80 -2.28 21.90
N GLY A 140 -0.47 -2.06 21.57
CA GLY A 140 -0.89 -1.06 20.57
C GLY A 140 -1.09 -1.62 19.17
N VAL A 141 -0.44 -2.75 18.83
CA VAL A 141 -0.69 -3.48 17.58
C VAL A 141 -1.79 -4.53 17.78
N LYS A 142 -1.69 -5.31 18.87
CA LYS A 142 -2.75 -6.25 19.25
C LYS A 142 -3.93 -5.53 19.88
N ASN A 143 -5.11 -5.76 19.32
CA ASN A 143 -6.39 -5.26 19.82
C ASN A 143 -7.45 -6.39 19.79
N ASN A 144 -8.70 -6.05 20.10
CA ASN A 144 -9.82 -6.98 20.14
C ASN A 144 -10.21 -7.55 18.76
N LEU A 145 -9.73 -6.98 17.66
CA LEU A 145 -9.94 -7.46 16.29
C LEU A 145 -8.79 -8.38 15.83
N SER A 146 -7.62 -8.31 16.45
CA SER A 146 -6.47 -9.15 16.08
C SER A 146 -6.77 -10.64 16.25
N ASN A 147 -6.50 -11.44 15.22
CA ASN A 147 -6.86 -12.86 15.14
C ASN A 147 -5.67 -13.79 14.85
N GLY A 148 -4.44 -13.32 15.09
CA GLY A 148 -3.21 -14.06 14.79
C GLY A 148 -2.84 -14.06 13.30
N LYS A 149 -3.45 -13.19 12.50
CA LYS A 149 -3.06 -12.92 11.11
C LYS A 149 -2.30 -11.61 10.99
N ARG A 150 -1.53 -11.50 9.91
CA ARG A 150 -0.73 -10.32 9.60
C ARG A 150 -1.65 -9.11 9.42
N GLN A 151 -1.37 -8.03 10.14
CA GLN A 151 -2.15 -6.79 10.15
C GLN A 151 -1.49 -5.74 9.23
N ILE A 152 -2.27 -4.95 8.48
CA ILE A 152 -1.82 -3.76 7.72
C ILE A 152 -2.57 -2.49 8.11
N PRO A 153 -2.00 -1.30 7.87
CA PRO A 153 -0.62 -1.04 7.41
C PRO A 153 0.41 -1.08 8.53
N ASP A 154 1.70 -1.12 8.17
CA ASP A 154 2.81 -1.04 9.15
C ASP A 154 3.09 0.42 9.51
N VAL A 155 3.04 1.32 8.53
CA VAL A 155 3.17 2.77 8.68
C VAL A 155 2.17 3.48 7.77
N SER A 156 1.94 4.78 7.97
CA SER A 156 1.10 5.58 7.07
C SER A 156 1.77 6.91 6.72
N ALA A 157 1.52 7.40 5.51
CA ALA A 157 2.03 8.66 4.99
C ALA A 157 0.93 9.48 4.30
N VAL A 158 1.21 10.76 4.02
CA VAL A 158 0.27 11.68 3.40
C VAL A 158 -0.19 11.14 2.06
N ALA A 159 -1.50 10.94 1.91
CA ALA A 159 -2.11 10.31 0.75
C ALA A 159 -3.08 11.20 -0.05
N TYR A 160 -3.19 12.48 0.31
CA TYR A 160 -4.26 13.34 -0.16
C TYR A 160 -3.75 14.73 -0.53
N GLY A 161 -4.10 15.20 -1.72
CA GLY A 161 -3.81 16.56 -2.18
C GLY A 161 -2.35 16.80 -2.54
N LEU A 162 -1.60 15.77 -2.92
CA LEU A 162 -0.20 15.92 -3.33
C LEU A 162 -0.10 16.43 -4.77
N ALA A 163 0.74 17.44 -4.98
CA ALA A 163 1.01 17.98 -6.31
C ALA A 163 1.87 17.00 -7.12
N VAL A 164 1.42 16.69 -8.34
CA VAL A 164 2.14 15.83 -9.29
C VAL A 164 2.23 16.57 -10.63
N TYR A 165 3.39 16.45 -11.29
CA TYR A 165 3.57 16.95 -12.65
C TYR A 165 3.60 15.77 -13.63
N TYR A 166 2.63 15.70 -14.53
CA TYR A 166 2.49 14.60 -15.47
C TYR A 166 2.07 15.13 -16.85
N GLN A 167 2.72 14.62 -17.91
CA GLN A 167 2.46 15.00 -19.30
C GLN A 167 2.41 16.53 -19.55
N GLY A 168 3.28 17.28 -18.88
CA GLY A 168 3.40 18.73 -19.08
C GLY A 168 2.45 19.58 -18.21
N GLN A 169 1.62 18.97 -17.36
CA GLN A 169 0.63 19.67 -16.55
C GLN A 169 0.76 19.33 -15.05
N TRP A 170 0.47 20.32 -14.20
CA TRP A 170 0.31 20.12 -12.76
C TRP A 170 -1.09 19.56 -12.46
N GLY A 171 -1.15 18.57 -11.58
CA GLY A 171 -2.37 18.03 -11.02
C GLY A 171 -2.20 17.69 -9.54
N ALA A 172 -3.29 17.21 -8.93
CA ALA A 172 -3.28 16.73 -7.55
C ALA A 172 -3.77 15.28 -7.48
N VAL A 173 -3.07 14.45 -6.70
CA VAL A 173 -3.46 13.06 -6.43
C VAL A 173 -4.09 12.91 -5.05
N GLY A 174 -4.98 11.92 -4.90
CA GLY A 174 -5.71 11.65 -3.66
C GLY A 174 -6.89 12.60 -3.36
N ALA A 175 -7.07 13.70 -4.10
CA ALA A 175 -8.19 14.63 -3.90
C ALA A 175 -9.50 14.17 -4.61
N PRO A 176 -10.71 14.48 -4.07
CA PRO A 176 -11.98 14.29 -4.76
C PRO A 176 -11.96 15.10 -6.04
N ALA A 177 -12.30 14.45 -7.16
CA ALA A 177 -12.16 14.97 -8.52
C ALA A 177 -13.03 16.19 -8.87
N ARG A 178 -13.47 17.00 -7.89
CA ARG A 178 -14.18 18.25 -8.17
C ARG A 178 -13.33 19.27 -8.95
N HIS A 179 -12.04 19.02 -9.20
CA HIS A 179 -11.15 19.95 -9.93
C HIS A 179 -10.20 19.32 -10.97
N HIS A 180 -10.39 18.11 -11.52
CA HIS A 180 -9.55 17.65 -12.65
C HIS A 180 -10.20 16.65 -13.62
N PRO A 181 -10.00 16.82 -14.94
CA PRO A 181 -10.34 15.83 -15.96
C PRO A 181 -9.08 15.14 -16.52
N SER A 182 -8.47 14.19 -15.80
CA SER A 182 -7.56 13.18 -16.39
C SER A 182 -6.91 12.27 -15.34
N GLY A 183 -7.04 10.96 -15.53
CA GLY A 183 -6.05 9.95 -15.10
C GLY A 183 -5.95 9.64 -13.60
N GLN A 184 -6.20 8.37 -13.24
CA GLN A 184 -5.66 7.80 -12.00
C GLN A 184 -4.14 7.90 -12.06
N LEU A 185 -3.56 8.68 -11.15
CA LEU A 185 -2.13 8.64 -10.87
C LEU A 185 -2.01 7.81 -9.60
N GLU A 186 -1.60 6.56 -9.79
CA GLU A 186 -1.11 5.69 -8.73
C GLU A 186 0.20 6.26 -8.17
N TRP A 187 0.50 5.93 -6.92
CA TRP A 187 1.69 6.40 -6.21
C TRP A 187 2.97 6.05 -6.99
N PRO A 188 3.98 6.93 -7.06
CA PRO A 188 5.33 6.54 -7.50
C PRO A 188 6.01 5.60 -6.48
#